data_AF-A0A7C1RCF4-F1
#
_entry.id   AF-A0A7C1RCF4-F1
#
_cell.length_a   1.000
_cell.length_b   1.000
_cell.length_c   1.000
_cell.angle_alpha   90.00
_cell.angle_beta   90.00
_cell.angle_gamma   90.00
#
_symmetry.space_group_name_H-M   'P 1'
#
loop_
_entity.id
_entity.type
_entity.pdbx_description
1 polymer ?
#
loop_
_entity_poly.entity_id
_entity_poly.type
_entity_poly.pdbx_seq_one_letter_code
_entity_poly.pdbx_strand_id
1 'polypeptide(L)'
;MNALVNKYELCQQLCGLYNSSRGCFHRQVGICRGACTGVENAASYNLRAQKALDEFVFSHDNFFIIDKGRSEEEKSAIKIINGQYAGYGFFDINEMGFGLGAIHESIKPAVDNNDIQVILKVYLKNNKEYRIIRF
;
A
#
# COMPACT_ATOMS: atom_id res chain seq x y z
N MET A 1 -1.59 -2.65 -10.04
CA MET A 1 -0.61 -3.36 -10.90
C MET A 1 -0.34 -2.63 -12.22
N ASN A 2 -1.35 -2.36 -13.08
CA ASN A 2 -1.13 -1.66 -14.37
C ASN A 2 -0.47 -0.27 -14.24
N ALA A 3 -0.79 0.49 -13.19
CA ALA A 3 -0.17 1.80 -12.94
C ALA A 3 1.35 1.70 -12.71
N LEU A 4 1.83 0.69 -11.99
CA LEU A 4 3.27 0.47 -11.75
C LEU A 4 3.97 -0.01 -13.03
N VAL A 5 3.33 -0.90 -13.80
CA VAL A 5 3.88 -1.36 -15.08
C VAL A 5 4.09 -0.18 -16.05
N ASN A 6 3.15 0.76 -16.11
CA ASN A 6 3.28 1.96 -16.93
C ASN A 6 4.34 2.92 -16.36
N LYS A 7 4.26 3.24 -15.06
CA LYS A 7 5.17 4.19 -14.39
C LYS A 7 6.64 3.77 -14.51
N TYR A 8 6.90 2.47 -14.41
CA TYR A 8 8.25 1.91 -14.47
C TYR A 8 8.59 1.33 -15.83
N GLU A 9 7.77 1.53 -16.87
CA GLU A 9 8.01 1.08 -18.26
C GLU A 9 8.24 -0.44 -18.39
N LEU A 10 7.62 -1.23 -17.50
CA LEU A 10 7.85 -2.67 -17.42
C LEU A 10 7.17 -3.43 -18.57
N CYS A 11 7.67 -4.63 -18.83
CA CYS A 11 7.16 -5.48 -19.89
C CYS A 11 5.91 -6.21 -19.38
N GLN A 12 4.75 -5.94 -19.97
CA GLN A 12 3.49 -6.59 -19.58
C GLN A 12 3.56 -8.12 -19.64
N GLN A 13 4.29 -8.67 -20.61
CA GLN A 13 4.47 -10.11 -20.77
C GLN A 13 5.31 -10.71 -19.64
N LEU A 14 6.43 -10.08 -19.29
CA LEU A 14 7.25 -10.54 -18.16
C LEU A 14 6.58 -10.28 -16.81
N CYS A 15 5.68 -9.31 -16.73
CA CYS A 15 4.80 -9.09 -15.58
C CYS A 15 3.59 -10.04 -15.55
N GLY A 16 3.46 -10.98 -16.49
CA GLY A 16 2.39 -11.98 -16.51
C GLY A 16 1.00 -11.45 -16.84
N LEU A 17 0.88 -10.23 -17.38
CA LEU A 17 -0.43 -9.63 -17.70
C LEU A 17 -1.09 -10.28 -18.90
N TYR A 18 -0.30 -10.82 -19.85
CA TYR A 18 -0.73 -11.66 -20.96
C TYR A 18 0.50 -12.25 -21.68
N ASN A 19 0.30 -13.19 -22.60
CA ASN A 19 1.37 -13.84 -23.37
C ASN A 19 1.32 -13.47 -24.86
N SER A 20 2.51 -13.29 -25.47
CA SER A 20 2.69 -13.03 -26.90
C SER A 20 3.95 -13.72 -27.41
N SER A 21 3.93 -14.20 -28.66
CA SER A 21 5.07 -14.86 -29.30
C SER A 21 6.05 -13.89 -29.97
N ARG A 22 5.63 -12.66 -30.26
CA ARG A 22 6.42 -11.67 -31.03
C ARG A 22 6.93 -10.49 -30.19
N GLY A 23 6.65 -10.49 -28.89
CA GLY A 23 6.92 -9.39 -27.97
C GLY A 23 5.65 -8.68 -27.51
N CYS A 24 5.78 -7.87 -26.45
CA CYS A 24 4.65 -7.18 -25.84
C CYS A 24 4.18 -5.94 -26.63
N PHE A 25 2.92 -5.56 -26.47
CA PHE A 25 2.22 -4.45 -27.10
C PHE A 25 2.82 -3.13 -26.64
N HIS A 26 3.18 -3.03 -25.35
CA HIS A 26 3.91 -1.88 -24.82
C HIS A 26 5.22 -1.59 -25.57
N ARG A 27 5.86 -2.59 -26.19
CA ARG A 27 7.02 -2.34 -27.04
C ARG A 27 6.61 -1.64 -28.34
N GLN A 28 5.49 -2.04 -28.94
CA GLN A 28 4.96 -1.46 -30.18
C GLN A 28 4.58 0.01 -29.98
N VAL A 29 4.07 0.38 -28.80
CA VAL A 29 3.71 1.76 -28.45
C VAL A 29 4.82 2.53 -27.70
N GLY A 30 6.05 1.98 -27.63
CA GLY A 30 7.22 2.68 -27.06
C GLY A 30 7.29 2.78 -25.53
N ILE A 31 6.37 2.14 -24.79
CA ILE A 31 6.31 2.15 -23.32
C ILE A 31 7.26 1.13 -22.70
N CYS A 32 7.48 -0.02 -23.36
CA CYS A 32 8.41 -1.06 -22.90
C CYS A 32 9.71 -1.00 -23.70
N ARG A 33 10.84 -1.06 -23.01
CA ARG A 33 12.19 -1.00 -23.60
C ARG A 33 12.65 -2.29 -24.30
N GLY A 34 11.82 -3.34 -24.29
CA GLY A 34 12.07 -4.53 -25.09
C GLY A 34 12.71 -5.71 -24.38
N ALA A 35 12.55 -5.84 -23.06
CA ALA A 35 13.07 -6.97 -22.30
C ALA A 35 12.60 -8.33 -22.83
N CYS A 36 11.31 -8.49 -23.15
CA CYS A 36 10.78 -9.76 -23.69
C CYS A 36 11.32 -10.15 -25.08
N THR A 37 11.95 -9.24 -25.81
CA THR A 37 12.54 -9.50 -27.13
C THR A 37 14.06 -9.42 -27.09
N GLY A 38 14.67 -9.40 -25.91
CA GLY A 38 16.12 -9.36 -25.73
C GLY A 38 16.82 -8.05 -26.10
N VAL A 39 16.06 -6.99 -26.42
CA VAL A 39 16.65 -5.68 -26.80
C VAL A 39 17.14 -4.93 -25.57
N GLU A 40 16.40 -5.02 -24.47
CA GLU A 40 16.84 -4.48 -23.19
C GLU A 40 17.65 -5.53 -22.43
N ASN A 41 18.78 -5.12 -21.86
CA ASN A 41 19.57 -5.97 -20.98
C ASN A 41 18.81 -6.29 -19.67
N ALA A 42 18.93 -7.53 -19.21
CA ALA A 42 18.26 -8.01 -18.00
C ALA A 42 18.57 -7.17 -16.75
N ALA A 43 19.80 -6.69 -16.57
CA ALA A 43 20.18 -5.86 -15.41
C ALA A 43 19.44 -4.51 -15.42
N SER A 44 19.31 -3.87 -16.59
CA SER A 44 18.53 -2.63 -16.75
C SER A 44 17.05 -2.85 -16.43
N TYR A 45 16.48 -3.95 -16.94
CA TYR A 45 15.10 -4.30 -16.66
C TYR A 45 14.87 -4.57 -15.17
N ASN A 46 15.72 -5.39 -14.56
CA ASN A 46 15.63 -5.78 -13.15
C ASN A 46 15.76 -4.59 -12.21
N LEU A 47 16.60 -3.59 -12.52
CA LEU A 47 16.68 -2.37 -11.71
C LEU A 47 15.33 -1.63 -11.66
N ARG A 48 14.61 -1.56 -12.78
CA ARG A 48 13.28 -0.91 -12.83
C ARG A 48 12.21 -1.77 -12.17
N ALA A 49 12.27 -3.09 -12.40
CA ALA A 49 11.37 -4.05 -11.76
C ALA A 49 11.53 -4.02 -10.23
N GLN A 50 12.77 -3.92 -9.73
CA GLN A 50 13.04 -3.79 -8.30
C GLN A 50 12.46 -2.48 -7.75
N LYS A 51 12.66 -1.35 -8.42
CA LYS A 51 12.05 -0.08 -7.97
C LYS A 51 10.52 -0.14 -7.94
N ALA A 52 9.91 -0.81 -8.92
CA ALA A 52 8.46 -1.02 -8.94
C ALA A 52 8.01 -1.94 -7.80
N LEU A 53 8.79 -2.98 -7.48
CA LEU A 53 8.53 -3.88 -6.37
C LEU A 53 8.69 -3.16 -5.03
N ASP A 54 9.73 -2.34 -4.86
CA ASP A 54 9.95 -1.56 -3.65
C ASP A 54 8.76 -0.60 -3.42
N GLU A 55 8.35 0.16 -4.44
CA GLU A 55 7.16 1.02 -4.35
C GLU A 55 5.89 0.22 -4.08
N PHE A 56 5.75 -0.96 -4.69
CA PHE A 56 4.64 -1.86 -4.41
C PHE A 56 4.63 -2.28 -2.93
N VAL A 57 5.76 -2.74 -2.38
CA VAL A 57 5.89 -3.14 -0.99
C VAL A 57 5.59 -1.97 -0.04
N PHE A 58 6.13 -0.78 -0.29
CA PHE A 58 5.83 0.41 0.52
C PHE A 58 4.37 0.85 0.45
N SER A 59 3.68 0.61 -0.67
CA SER A 59 2.23 0.83 -0.77
C SER A 59 1.39 -0.20 -0.01
N HIS A 60 1.99 -1.31 0.42
CA HIS A 60 1.35 -2.39 1.18
C HIS A 60 1.75 -2.39 2.66
N ASP A 61 2.15 -1.25 3.20
CA ASP A 61 2.45 -1.13 4.63
C ASP A 61 1.21 -1.44 5.49
N ASN A 62 1.43 -2.22 6.56
CA ASN A 62 0.46 -2.50 7.61
C ASN A 62 0.76 -1.60 8.82
N PHE A 63 -0.22 -0.84 9.25
CA PHE A 63 -0.04 0.07 10.37
C PHE A 63 -1.36 0.47 11.00
N PHE A 64 -1.25 1.01 12.21
CA PHE A 64 -2.34 1.71 12.88
C PHE A 64 -2.13 3.21 12.80
N ILE A 65 -3.22 3.95 12.62
CA ILE A 65 -3.30 5.38 12.88
C ILE A 65 -3.94 5.52 14.25
N ILE A 66 -3.21 6.06 15.22
CA ILE A 66 -3.67 6.27 16.58
C ILE A 66 -3.95 7.75 16.78
N ASP A 67 -5.15 8.08 17.26
CA ASP A 67 -5.54 9.46 17.57
C ASP A 67 -6.28 9.53 18.93
N LYS A 68 -6.65 10.73 19.37
CA LYS A 68 -7.48 10.96 20.55
C LYS A 68 -8.79 10.15 20.44
N GLY A 69 -9.20 9.55 21.54
CA GLY A 69 -10.49 8.89 21.69
C GLY A 69 -11.56 9.88 22.15
N ARG A 70 -12.63 9.34 22.75
CA ARG A 70 -13.76 10.12 23.25
C ARG A 70 -13.45 10.81 24.59
N SER A 71 -12.53 10.24 25.37
CA SER A 71 -12.02 10.79 26.63
C SER A 71 -10.49 10.94 26.55
N GLU A 72 -9.89 11.60 27.54
CA GLU A 72 -8.43 11.76 27.61
C GLU A 72 -7.69 10.43 27.84
N GLU A 73 -8.37 9.48 28.48
CA GLU A 73 -7.86 8.14 28.81
C GLU A 73 -8.05 7.15 27.66
N GLU A 74 -8.87 7.49 26.66
CA GLU A 74 -9.15 6.65 25.50
C GLU A 74 -8.37 7.12 24.26
N LYS A 75 -7.91 6.17 23.44
CA LYS A 75 -7.38 6.41 22.10
C LYS A 75 -8.22 5.71 21.05
N SER A 76 -8.32 6.32 19.89
CA SER A 76 -8.87 5.69 18.69
C SER A 76 -7.75 5.02 17.91
N ALA A 77 -8.05 3.88 17.29
CA ALA A 77 -7.19 3.18 16.36
C ALA A 77 -7.91 2.97 15.04
N ILE A 78 -7.24 3.28 13.93
CA ILE A 78 -7.65 2.89 12.58
C ILE A 78 -6.63 1.90 12.06
N LYS A 79 -7.08 0.72 11.62
CA LYS A 79 -6.22 -0.32 11.06
C LYS A 79 -6.12 -0.16 9.56
N ILE A 80 -4.89 -0.13 9.05
CA ILE A 80 -4.58 -0.19 7.63
C ILE A 80 -3.85 -1.51 7.37
N ILE A 81 -4.36 -2.29 6.41
CA ILE A 81 -3.72 -3.51 5.93
C ILE A 81 -3.49 -3.35 4.43
N ASN A 82 -2.26 -3.51 3.97
CA ASN A 82 -1.90 -3.38 2.56
C ASN A 82 -2.40 -2.06 1.92
N GLY A 83 -2.28 -0.95 2.67
CA GLY A 83 -2.79 0.36 2.25
C GLY A 83 -4.31 0.53 2.22
N GLN A 84 -5.08 -0.51 2.59
CA GLN A 84 -6.54 -0.48 2.65
C GLN A 84 -7.03 -0.32 4.08
N TYR A 85 -8.12 0.42 4.25
CA TYR A 85 -8.81 0.50 5.52
C TYR A 85 -9.37 -0.88 5.92
N ALA A 86 -9.03 -1.32 7.12
CA ALA A 86 -9.39 -2.64 7.63
C ALA A 86 -10.30 -2.59 8.87
N GLY A 87 -10.61 -1.39 9.37
CA GLY A 87 -11.45 -1.22 10.55
C GLY A 87 -11.00 -0.10 11.48
N TYR A 88 -11.77 0.09 12.53
CA TYR A 88 -11.50 1.06 13.59
C TYR A 88 -11.89 0.53 14.97
N GLY A 89 -11.30 1.08 16.01
CA GLY A 89 -11.52 0.68 17.40
C GLY A 89 -11.15 1.80 18.37
N PHE A 90 -11.43 1.55 19.64
CA PHE A 90 -11.07 2.43 20.75
C PHE A 90 -10.48 1.59 21.88
N PHE A 91 -9.54 2.16 22.61
CA PHE A 91 -8.85 1.45 23.68
C PHE A 91 -8.35 2.42 24.76
N ASP A 92 -8.26 1.94 26.01
CA ASP A 92 -7.79 2.73 27.15
C ASP A 92 -6.26 2.68 27.23
N ILE A 93 -5.60 3.80 27.52
CA ILE A 93 -4.13 3.90 27.60
C ILE A 93 -3.60 3.27 28.90
N ASN A 94 -4.43 3.20 29.94
CA ASN A 94 -4.04 2.85 31.30
C ASN A 94 -4.22 1.36 31.63
N GLU A 95 -4.82 0.57 30.74
CA GLU A 95 -4.92 -0.88 30.92
C GLU A 95 -3.51 -1.50 30.97
N MET A 96 -3.16 -2.13 32.10
CA MET A 96 -1.88 -2.83 32.23
C MET A 96 -1.81 -3.99 31.23
N GLY A 97 -0.80 -3.97 30.34
CA GLY A 97 -0.60 -5.03 29.33
C GLY A 97 -0.65 -4.56 27.88
N PHE A 98 -0.61 -3.24 27.62
CA PHE A 98 -0.68 -2.67 26.28
C PHE A 98 0.43 -3.16 25.34
N GLY A 99 0.07 -4.11 24.48
CA GLY A 99 0.83 -4.55 23.32
C GLY A 99 0.02 -4.41 22.04
N LEU A 100 0.65 -4.63 20.88
CA LEU A 100 -0.01 -4.57 19.57
C LEU A 100 -1.25 -5.49 19.47
N GLY A 101 -1.29 -6.57 20.25
CA GLY A 101 -2.42 -7.50 20.32
C GLY A 101 -3.72 -6.85 20.81
N ALA A 102 -3.68 -6.06 21.88
CA ALA A 102 -4.87 -5.39 22.42
C ALA A 102 -5.46 -4.38 21.42
N ILE A 103 -4.60 -3.70 20.65
CA ILE A 103 -5.04 -2.81 19.57
C ILE A 103 -5.71 -3.61 18.45
N HIS A 104 -5.19 -4.79 18.10
CA HIS A 104 -5.85 -5.65 17.11
C HIS A 104 -7.23 -6.12 17.55
N GLU A 105 -7.38 -6.49 18.83
CA GLU A 105 -8.64 -7.02 19.38
C GLU A 105 -9.71 -5.95 19.57
N SER A 106 -9.33 -4.70 19.84
CA SER A 106 -10.28 -3.60 20.00
C SER A 106 -10.90 -3.12 18.68
N ILE A 107 -10.33 -3.53 17.54
CA ILE A 107 -10.73 -3.05 16.23
C ILE A 107 -11.88 -3.88 15.66
N LYS A 108 -12.96 -3.18 15.34
CA LYS A 108 -14.08 -3.73 14.58
C LYS A 108 -13.70 -3.74 13.09
N PRO A 109 -13.67 -4.92 12.44
CA PRO A 109 -13.36 -5.01 11.02
C PRO A 109 -14.38 -4.24 10.19
N ALA A 110 -13.90 -3.55 9.15
CA ALA A 110 -14.76 -2.86 8.20
C ALA A 110 -14.13 -2.88 6.80
N VAL A 111 -14.97 -2.80 5.79
CA VAL A 111 -14.57 -2.86 4.38
C VAL A 111 -14.16 -1.48 3.89
N ASP A 112 -13.06 -1.42 3.16
CA ASP A 112 -12.59 -0.20 2.51
C ASP A 112 -13.46 0.22 1.33
N ASN A 113 -13.48 1.52 1.03
CA ASN A 113 -14.06 2.06 -0.19
C ASN A 113 -13.39 3.38 -0.60
N ASN A 114 -13.70 3.88 -1.80
CA ASN A 114 -13.07 5.10 -2.32
C ASN A 114 -13.33 6.34 -1.46
N ASP A 115 -14.52 6.47 -0.85
CA ASP A 115 -14.84 7.62 -0.01
C ASP A 115 -14.01 7.59 1.28
N ILE A 116 -13.86 6.42 1.92
CA ILE A 116 -13.00 6.21 3.09
C ILE A 116 -11.55 6.58 2.75
N GLN A 117 -11.05 6.14 1.59
CA GLN A 117 -9.70 6.48 1.13
C GLN A 117 -9.51 7.99 0.96
N VAL A 118 -10.50 8.71 0.42
CA VAL A 118 -10.45 10.17 0.30
C VAL A 118 -10.47 10.82 1.68
N ILE A 119 -11.36 10.38 2.58
CA ILE A 119 -11.46 10.90 3.95
C ILE A 119 -10.14 10.70 4.70
N LEU A 120 -9.56 9.50 4.65
CA LEU A 120 -8.28 9.20 5.29
C LEU A 120 -7.15 10.07 4.76
N LYS A 121 -7.04 10.24 3.43
CA LYS A 121 -6.02 11.11 2.83
C LYS A 121 -6.17 12.56 3.25
N VAL A 122 -7.39 13.09 3.26
CA VAL A 122 -7.67 14.47 3.71
C VAL A 122 -7.34 14.62 5.18
N TYR A 123 -7.76 13.67 6.02
CA TYR A 123 -7.49 13.67 7.45
C TYR A 123 -5.99 13.63 7.75
N LEU A 124 -5.23 12.72 7.14
CA LEU A 124 -3.78 12.57 7.35
C LEU A 124 -2.97 13.78 6.86
N LYS A 125 -3.49 14.50 5.84
CA LYS A 125 -2.86 15.71 5.31
C LYS A 125 -3.10 16.93 6.21
N ASN A 126 -4.30 17.05 6.77
CA ASN A 126 -4.72 18.25 7.51
C ASN A 126 -4.42 18.17 9.01
N ASN A 127 -4.31 16.97 9.57
CA ASN A 127 -4.03 16.76 11.00
C ASN A 127 -2.58 16.32 11.22
N LYS A 128 -2.01 16.65 12.38
CA LYS A 128 -0.64 16.25 12.76
C LYS A 128 -0.55 15.63 14.16
N GLU A 129 -1.67 15.50 14.87
CA GLU A 129 -1.70 14.98 16.24
C GLU A 129 -1.81 13.45 16.32
N TYR A 130 -1.96 12.75 15.19
CA TYR A 130 -1.99 11.29 15.16
C TYR A 130 -0.59 10.68 15.24
N ARG A 131 -0.53 9.41 15.66
CA ARG A 131 0.69 8.59 15.68
C ARG A 131 0.52 7.37 14.77
N ILE A 132 1.56 7.04 14.00
CA ILE A 132 1.59 5.81 13.20
C ILE A 132 2.37 4.73 13.95
N ILE A 133 1.79 3.53 14.06
CA ILE A 133 2.42 2.35 14.63
C ILE A 133 2.40 1.22 13.60
N ARG A 134 3.58 0.78 13.15
CA ARG A 134 3.72 -0.32 12.16
C ARG A 134 3.76 -1.68 12.86
N PHE A 135 3.28 -2.72 12.18
CA PHE A 135 3.26 -4.10 12.67
C PHE A 135 3.50 -5.11 11.54
#